data_AF-A0A1W9IXI1-F1
#
_entry.id   AF-A0A1W9IXI1-F1
#
_cell.length_a   1.000
_cell.length_b   1.000
_cell.length_c   1.000
_cell.angle_alpha   90.00
_cell.angle_beta   90.00
_cell.angle_gamma   90.00
#
_symmetry.space_group_name_H-M   'P 1'
#
loop_
_entity.id
_entity.type
_entity.pdbx_description
1 polymer ?
#
loop_
_entity_poly.entity_id
_entity_poly.type
_entity_poly.pdbx_seq_one_letter_code
_entity_poly.pdbx_strand_id
1 'polypeptide(L)'
;MGDAVRDVEGMKRLKLVADELHRELSGRLGRLIRLRTKLPLKESHTNGWRVELGSLGLGEPRLEIWYCEWAREGQRRLWYGFYAAQADKLRRRIAVLPESLRSVRQLNDKDMRLATGSRSDYVLKKPLGASEYDRPIYEEFHESEGDYSYYGQYGSALPEDPETIRILVGQATGFFESVIKSRQPDAPPREHDREQDYVRVVNRHAVRQHLAREQDRLSVEHCLRRDQFRCQVCEMSFREVYGEIGSGFAEAHHVLPLAQLAESVVSSSQDLVTVCANCHRMLHRLGGEEGDIARLRRMFHRE
;
A
#
# COMPACT_ATOMS: atom_id res chain seq x y z
N MET A 1 -4.02 0.65 44.55
CA MET A 1 -3.21 -0.57 44.40
C MET A 1 -4.03 -1.52 43.56
N GLY A 2 -3.59 -1.73 42.32
CA GLY A 2 -4.34 -2.40 41.26
C GLY A 2 -3.47 -2.28 40.03
N ASP A 3 -2.36 -3.02 40.06
CA ASP A 3 -1.45 -3.15 38.92
C ASP A 3 -2.29 -3.43 37.68
N ALA A 4 -2.20 -2.52 36.70
CA ALA A 4 -2.70 -2.79 35.37
C ALA A 4 -2.10 -4.15 34.97
N VAL A 5 -2.96 -5.16 34.84
CA VAL A 5 -2.58 -6.46 34.27
C VAL A 5 -1.94 -6.11 32.93
N ARG A 6 -0.60 -6.14 32.89
CA ARG A 6 0.15 -5.91 31.66
C ARG A 6 -0.40 -6.96 30.70
N ASP A 7 -1.02 -6.51 29.62
CA ASP A 7 -1.58 -7.38 28.58
C ASP A 7 -0.44 -8.11 27.87
N VAL A 8 0.04 -9.17 28.54
CA VAL A 8 1.18 -9.99 28.12
C VAL A 8 0.89 -10.66 26.78
N GLU A 9 -0.38 -10.96 26.52
CA GLU A 9 -0.81 -11.59 25.28
C GLU A 9 -0.72 -10.62 24.11
N GLY A 10 -1.26 -9.40 24.25
CA GLY A 10 -1.09 -8.33 23.26
C GLY A 10 0.38 -7.99 23.02
N MET A 11 1.21 -7.99 24.07
CA MET A 11 2.66 -7.79 23.96
C MET A 11 3.34 -8.88 23.10
N LYS A 12 3.04 -10.16 23.36
CA LYS A 12 3.59 -11.29 22.58
C LYS A 12 3.13 -11.25 21.13
N ARG A 13 1.87 -10.90 20.89
CA ARG A 13 1.29 -10.77 19.54
C ARG A 13 1.92 -9.63 18.75
N LEU A 14 2.12 -8.46 19.37
CA LEU A 14 2.86 -7.37 18.73
C LEU A 14 4.26 -7.83 18.31
N LYS A 15 4.95 -8.57 19.17
CA LYS A 15 6.28 -9.09 18.87
C LYS A 15 6.27 -10.04 17.67
N LEU A 16 5.29 -10.95 17.60
CA LEU A 16 5.10 -11.84 16.45
C LEU A 16 4.87 -11.05 15.15
N VAL A 17 3.93 -10.10 15.15
CA VAL A 17 3.63 -9.26 13.98
C VAL A 17 4.86 -8.46 13.55
N ALA A 18 5.62 -7.92 14.50
CA ALA A 18 6.84 -7.17 14.21
C ALA A 18 7.93 -8.05 13.58
N ASP A 19 8.10 -9.29 14.05
CA ASP A 19 9.09 -10.23 13.50
C ASP A 19 8.71 -10.65 12.06
N GLU A 20 7.41 -10.87 11.78
CA GLU A 20 6.93 -11.20 10.44
C GLU A 20 7.04 -10.02 9.46
N LEU A 21 6.63 -8.83 9.90
CA LEU A 21 6.79 -7.61 9.12
C LEU A 21 8.25 -7.31 8.83
N HIS A 22 9.13 -7.48 9.81
CA HIS A 22 10.56 -7.31 9.60
C HIS A 22 11.11 -8.29 8.54
N ARG A 23 10.67 -9.55 8.54
CA ARG A 23 11.06 -10.53 7.53
C ARG A 23 10.62 -10.12 6.13
N GLU A 24 9.37 -9.68 5.98
CA GLU A 24 8.84 -9.25 4.69
C GLU A 24 9.52 -7.97 4.18
N LEU A 25 9.73 -6.98 5.06
CA LEU A 25 10.47 -5.76 4.73
C LEU A 25 11.91 -6.05 4.32
N SER A 26 12.57 -7.01 4.96
CA SER A 26 13.93 -7.44 4.58
C SER A 26 13.98 -7.96 3.15
N GLY A 27 13.00 -8.80 2.78
CA GLY A 27 12.91 -9.36 1.42
C GLY A 27 12.60 -8.32 0.35
N ARG A 28 11.72 -7.35 0.62
CA ARG A 28 11.27 -6.37 -0.39
C ARG A 28 12.07 -5.08 -0.43
N LEU A 29 12.50 -4.58 0.73
CA LEU A 29 13.06 -3.24 0.91
C LEU A 29 14.48 -3.25 1.50
N GLY A 30 15.09 -4.40 1.76
CA GLY A 30 16.36 -4.49 2.49
C GLY A 30 17.54 -3.69 1.91
N ARG A 31 17.52 -3.34 0.62
CA ARG A 31 18.52 -2.45 -0.01
C ARG A 31 18.23 -0.95 0.17
N LEU A 32 17.00 -0.59 0.49
CA LEU A 32 16.51 0.79 0.60
C LEU A 32 16.45 1.28 2.05
N ILE A 33 16.46 0.38 3.02
CA ILE A 33 16.33 0.69 4.45
C ILE A 33 17.38 -0.06 5.29
N ARG A 34 17.70 0.48 6.45
CA ARG A 34 18.55 -0.17 7.46
C ARG A 34 17.68 -0.81 8.53
N LEU A 35 17.50 -2.12 8.43
CA LEU A 35 16.75 -2.90 9.40
C LEU A 35 17.56 -3.22 10.66
N ARG A 36 16.86 -3.34 11.79
CA ARG A 36 17.45 -3.71 13.08
C ARG A 36 17.68 -5.21 13.17
N THR A 37 18.85 -5.63 13.64
CA THR A 37 19.14 -7.06 13.88
C THR A 37 18.38 -7.63 15.07
N LYS A 38 18.05 -6.77 16.04
CA LYS A 38 17.25 -7.11 17.22
C LYS A 38 16.07 -6.14 17.29
N LEU A 39 14.91 -6.69 17.59
CA LEU A 39 13.65 -5.96 17.69
C LEU A 39 13.19 -5.94 19.15
N PRO A 40 13.80 -5.09 20.01
CA PRO A 40 13.43 -4.98 21.41
C PRO A 40 12.04 -4.36 21.52
N LEU A 41 11.24 -4.92 22.42
CA LEU A 41 9.94 -4.39 22.75
C LEU A 41 10.10 -3.34 23.86
N LYS A 42 9.51 -2.16 23.66
CA LYS A 42 9.59 -1.02 24.58
C LYS A 42 8.19 -0.49 24.90
N GLU A 43 8.07 0.23 26.01
CA GLU A 43 6.86 1.00 26.29
C GLU A 43 6.72 2.16 25.29
N SER A 44 5.47 2.49 24.99
CA SER A 44 5.08 3.51 24.00
C SER A 44 4.71 4.85 24.62
N HIS A 45 4.60 4.94 25.96
CA HIS A 45 4.06 6.11 26.68
C HIS A 45 2.64 6.52 26.23
N THR A 46 1.89 5.55 25.71
CA THR A 46 0.49 5.69 25.29
C THR A 46 -0.31 4.46 25.71
N ASN A 47 0.02 3.91 26.89
CA ASN A 47 -0.56 2.70 27.48
C ASN A 47 -0.45 1.47 26.57
N GLY A 48 0.76 1.18 26.12
CA GLY A 48 1.03 0.06 25.22
C GLY A 48 2.51 -0.12 24.88
N TRP A 49 2.79 -0.85 23.80
CA TRP A 49 4.14 -1.23 23.41
C TRP A 49 4.49 -0.81 21.99
N ARG A 50 5.79 -0.71 21.73
CA ARG A 50 6.32 -0.41 20.41
C ARG A 50 7.56 -1.24 20.10
N VAL A 51 7.81 -1.41 18.81
CA VAL A 51 8.98 -2.04 18.23
C VAL A 51 9.51 -1.16 17.11
N GLU A 52 10.82 -0.87 17.14
CA GLU A 52 11.52 -0.18 16.07
C GLU A 52 12.06 -1.23 15.08
N LEU A 53 11.56 -1.21 13.84
CA LEU A 53 11.90 -2.17 12.79
C LEU A 53 13.22 -1.81 12.10
N GLY A 54 13.49 -0.50 11.95
CA GLY A 54 14.63 -0.01 11.20
C GLY A 54 14.58 1.50 10.97
N SER A 55 15.34 1.97 9.99
CA SER A 55 15.38 3.38 9.57
C SER A 55 15.64 3.51 8.08
N LEU A 56 15.32 4.68 7.53
CA LEU A 56 15.66 5.03 6.15
C LEU A 56 17.15 5.37 5.95
N GLY A 57 17.95 5.36 7.02
CA GLY A 57 19.34 5.78 7.02
C GLY A 57 19.76 6.36 8.37
N LEU A 58 21.05 6.69 8.51
CA LEU A 58 21.55 7.29 9.73
C LEU A 58 20.91 8.66 9.96
N GLY A 59 20.24 8.83 11.11
CA GLY A 59 19.52 10.06 11.46
C GLY A 59 18.22 10.27 10.69
N GLU A 60 17.87 9.40 9.75
CA GLU A 60 16.65 9.49 8.94
C GLU A 60 15.45 8.86 9.67
N PRO A 61 14.21 9.10 9.19
CA PRO A 61 13.01 8.55 9.84
C PRO A 61 13.10 7.05 10.12
N ARG A 62 12.64 6.66 11.30
CA ARG A 62 12.59 5.28 11.80
C ARG A 62 11.28 4.64 11.39
N LEU A 63 11.30 3.35 11.09
CA LEU A 63 10.10 2.55 10.89
C LEU A 63 9.74 1.91 12.24
N GLU A 64 8.51 2.12 12.68
CA GLU A 64 8.03 1.61 13.97
C GLU A 64 6.64 0.97 13.84
N ILE A 65 6.36 0.01 14.73
CA ILE A 65 5.05 -0.62 14.91
C ILE A 65 4.69 -0.61 16.39
N TRP A 66 3.46 -0.20 16.69
CA TRP A 66 2.96 0.10 18.02
C TRP A 66 1.64 -0.61 18.26
N TYR A 67 1.36 -0.97 19.51
CA TYR A 67 0.06 -1.43 19.96
C TYR A 67 -0.29 -0.70 21.25
N CYS A 68 -1.15 0.32 21.15
CA CYS A 68 -1.34 1.33 22.20
C CYS A 68 -2.73 1.98 22.17
N GLU A 69 -3.07 2.72 23.22
CA GLU A 69 -4.38 3.36 23.39
C GLU A 69 -4.44 4.81 22.90
N TRP A 70 -3.36 5.31 22.27
CA TRP A 70 -3.28 6.68 21.77
C TRP A 70 -4.53 7.13 20.99
N ALA A 71 -4.94 6.33 20.00
CA ALA A 71 -6.06 6.63 19.12
C ALA A 71 -7.42 6.62 19.82
N ARG A 72 -7.56 5.81 20.88
CA ARG A 72 -8.79 5.62 21.65
C ARG A 72 -8.48 4.96 23.00
N GLU A 73 -8.66 5.72 24.07
CA GLU A 73 -8.48 5.23 25.45
C GLU A 73 -9.34 3.99 25.74
N GLY A 74 -8.74 3.02 26.42
CA GLY A 74 -9.37 1.72 26.72
C GLY A 74 -9.49 0.77 25.52
N GLN A 75 -9.01 1.16 24.33
CA GLN A 75 -8.99 0.30 23.14
C GLN A 75 -7.63 0.39 22.45
N ARG A 76 -6.75 -0.58 22.72
CA ARG A 76 -5.47 -0.65 22.02
C ARG A 76 -5.67 -0.88 20.52
N ARG A 77 -4.97 -0.08 19.73
CA ARG A 77 -4.95 -0.13 18.27
C ARG A 77 -3.53 -0.38 17.80
N LEU A 78 -3.42 -1.13 16.71
CA LEU A 78 -2.15 -1.26 16.03
C LEU A 78 -1.88 0.03 15.24
N TRP A 79 -0.67 0.54 15.34
CA TRP A 79 -0.17 1.59 14.49
C TRP A 79 1.13 1.14 13.85
N TYR A 80 1.34 1.48 12.59
CA TYR A 80 2.63 1.30 11.93
C TYR A 80 2.93 2.53 11.09
N GLY A 81 4.19 2.93 11.07
CA GLY A 81 4.60 4.07 10.28
C GLY A 81 6.00 4.55 10.60
N PHE A 82 6.19 5.84 10.38
CA PHE A 82 7.47 6.49 10.48
C PHE A 82 7.51 7.44 11.68
N TYR A 83 8.63 7.45 12.38
CA TYR A 83 8.97 8.46 13.38
C TYR A 83 10.17 9.28 12.91
N ALA A 84 10.15 10.58 13.16
CA ALA A 84 11.33 11.43 13.01
C ALA A 84 11.52 12.32 14.24
N ALA A 85 12.73 12.29 14.80
CA ALA A 85 13.16 13.19 15.88
C ALA A 85 13.30 14.66 15.41
N GLN A 86 13.25 14.89 14.10
CA GLN A 86 13.19 16.22 13.48
C GLN A 86 11.99 16.24 12.54
N ALA A 87 10.95 17.00 12.90
CA ALA A 87 9.68 17.02 12.18
C ALA A 87 9.82 17.28 10.67
N ASP A 88 10.76 18.16 10.30
CA ASP A 88 11.04 18.53 8.90
C ASP A 88 11.41 17.36 8.00
N LYS A 89 11.93 16.26 8.55
CA LYS A 89 12.27 15.09 7.74
C LYS A 89 11.03 14.39 7.21
N LEU A 90 9.99 14.26 8.05
CA LEU A 90 8.72 13.71 7.61
C LEU A 90 7.91 14.74 6.81
N ARG A 91 7.90 16.02 7.20
CA ARG A 91 7.24 17.08 6.39
C ARG A 91 7.70 17.06 4.93
N ARG A 92 9.02 17.10 4.70
CA ARG A 92 9.59 17.06 3.34
C ARG A 92 9.24 15.80 2.58
N ARG A 93 9.10 14.67 3.29
CA ARG A 93 8.75 13.39 2.69
C ARG A 93 7.27 13.33 2.33
N ILE A 94 6.40 13.79 3.22
CA ILE A 94 4.94 13.86 3.03
C ILE A 94 4.57 14.83 1.91
N ALA A 95 5.29 15.96 1.79
CA ALA A 95 5.02 16.97 0.78
C ALA A 95 5.08 16.46 -0.66
N VAL A 96 5.79 15.36 -0.90
CA VAL A 96 5.99 14.75 -2.23
C VAL A 96 5.21 13.44 -2.41
N LEU A 97 4.44 13.03 -1.40
CA LEU A 97 3.62 11.82 -1.48
C LEU A 97 2.41 12.02 -2.43
N PRO A 98 1.97 10.93 -3.11
CA PRO A 98 0.75 10.97 -3.90
C PRO A 98 -0.47 11.29 -3.03
N GLU A 99 -1.54 11.77 -3.67
CA GLU A 99 -2.78 12.14 -2.97
C GLU A 99 -3.40 11.01 -2.14
N SER A 100 -3.27 9.76 -2.61
CA SER A 100 -3.70 8.57 -1.88
C SER A 100 -3.00 8.37 -0.53
N LEU A 101 -1.82 8.96 -0.36
CA LEU A 101 -1.03 8.93 0.87
C LEU A 101 -1.05 10.27 1.61
N ARG A 102 -1.95 11.19 1.27
CA ARG A 102 -2.12 12.40 2.09
C ARG A 102 -2.74 12.04 3.44
N SER A 103 -2.29 12.73 4.48
CA SER A 103 -2.88 12.55 5.79
C SER A 103 -4.31 13.04 5.82
N VAL A 104 -5.20 12.25 6.43
CA VAL A 104 -6.61 12.62 6.63
C VAL A 104 -6.81 13.54 7.81
N ARG A 105 -5.83 13.54 8.72
CA ARG A 105 -5.79 14.35 9.92
C ARG A 105 -4.35 14.70 10.27
N GLN A 106 -4.20 15.91 10.80
CA GLN A 106 -2.97 16.39 11.42
C GLN A 106 -3.24 16.58 12.92
N LEU A 107 -2.35 16.06 13.74
CA LEU A 107 -2.45 16.07 15.20
C LEU A 107 -1.26 16.83 15.79
N ASN A 108 -1.49 17.53 16.90
CA ASN A 108 -0.44 18.23 17.64
C ASN A 108 -0.67 18.19 19.16
N ASP A 109 0.17 18.91 19.91
CA ASP A 109 0.15 18.99 21.37
C ASP A 109 -1.23 19.37 21.94
N LYS A 110 -2.05 20.11 21.18
CA LYS A 110 -3.40 20.51 21.60
C LYS A 110 -4.41 19.37 21.52
N ASP A 111 -4.11 18.31 20.77
CA ASP A 111 -4.99 17.16 20.58
C ASP A 111 -4.78 16.07 21.63
N MET A 112 -3.71 16.14 22.44
CA MET A 112 -3.38 15.13 23.44
C MET A 112 -3.79 15.52 24.86
N ARG A 113 -4.07 14.51 25.69
CA ARG A 113 -4.24 14.63 27.13
C ARG A 113 -3.61 13.42 27.83
N LEU A 114 -3.39 13.52 29.13
CA LEU A 114 -3.04 12.35 29.93
C LEU A 114 -4.20 11.34 29.94
N ALA A 115 -3.84 10.06 29.90
CA ALA A 115 -4.77 8.96 30.09
C ALA A 115 -5.31 8.98 31.53
N THR A 116 -6.58 8.61 31.69
CA THR A 116 -7.27 8.56 32.97
C THR A 116 -6.56 7.58 33.91
N GLY A 117 -6.04 8.12 35.01
CA GLY A 117 -5.31 7.32 36.01
C GLY A 117 -3.84 7.05 35.67
N SER A 118 -3.31 7.54 34.54
CA SER A 118 -1.88 7.50 34.23
C SER A 118 -1.19 8.83 34.56
N ARG A 119 0.09 8.76 34.92
CA ARG A 119 0.96 9.92 35.14
C ARG A 119 1.88 10.23 33.95
N SER A 120 1.91 9.35 32.95
CA SER A 120 2.91 9.39 31.87
C SER A 120 2.39 8.94 30.52
N ASP A 121 1.18 8.38 30.44
CA ASP A 121 0.60 7.94 29.17
C ASP A 121 -0.30 9.01 28.57
N TYR A 122 -0.14 9.25 27.27
CA TYR A 122 -0.98 10.18 26.53
C TYR A 122 -1.99 9.48 25.63
N VAL A 123 -3.14 10.12 25.46
CA VAL A 123 -4.22 9.70 24.56
C VAL A 123 -4.82 10.92 23.86
N LEU A 124 -5.50 10.69 22.74
CA LEU A 124 -6.23 11.74 22.05
C LEU A 124 -7.43 12.24 22.89
N LYS A 125 -7.58 13.57 22.94
CA LYS A 125 -8.79 14.23 23.48
C LYS A 125 -10.03 13.82 22.71
N LYS A 126 -9.91 13.80 21.37
CA LYS A 126 -10.95 13.33 20.45
C LYS A 126 -10.46 12.07 19.74
N PRO A 127 -11.01 10.88 20.08
CA PRO A 127 -10.63 9.63 19.46
C PRO A 127 -10.77 9.66 17.93
N LEU A 128 -10.02 8.79 17.26
CA LEU A 128 -10.17 8.60 15.82
C LEU A 128 -11.54 8.00 15.48
N GLY A 129 -12.20 8.59 14.49
CA GLY A 129 -13.44 8.08 13.89
C GLY A 129 -13.18 6.89 12.97
N ALA A 130 -14.23 6.10 12.71
CA ALA A 130 -14.13 4.87 11.92
C ALA A 130 -13.51 5.08 10.52
N SER A 131 -13.79 6.21 9.87
CA SER A 131 -13.27 6.59 8.55
C SER A 131 -11.81 7.05 8.53
N GLU A 132 -11.19 7.21 9.69
CA GLU A 132 -9.78 7.64 9.83
C GLU A 132 -8.82 6.45 9.95
N TYR A 133 -9.33 5.25 10.30
CA TYR A 133 -8.52 4.03 10.33
C TYR A 133 -8.09 3.60 8.93
N ASP A 134 -6.96 2.91 8.84
CA ASP A 134 -6.31 2.47 7.60
C ASP A 134 -5.99 3.60 6.62
N ARG A 135 -6.00 4.86 7.10
CA ARG A 135 -5.63 6.05 6.34
C ARG A 135 -4.48 6.78 7.05
N PRO A 136 -3.60 7.46 6.29
CA PRO A 136 -2.44 8.10 6.90
C PRO A 136 -2.85 9.23 7.85
N ILE A 137 -2.18 9.32 8.99
CA ILE A 137 -2.29 10.40 9.96
C ILE A 137 -0.90 10.98 10.15
N TYR A 138 -0.83 12.31 10.20
CA TYR A 138 0.39 13.04 10.52
C TYR A 138 0.28 13.62 11.92
N GLU A 139 1.31 13.44 12.74
CA GLU A 139 1.36 13.93 14.11
C GLU A 139 2.65 14.70 14.30
N GLU A 140 2.59 15.90 14.86
CA GLU A 140 3.74 16.76 15.08
C GLU A 140 3.66 17.40 16.47
N PHE A 141 4.72 17.26 17.25
CA PHE A 141 4.75 17.63 18.66
C PHE A 141 6.01 18.42 18.97
N HIS A 142 5.89 19.31 19.96
CA HIS A 142 6.95 20.23 20.34
C HIS A 142 7.49 19.85 21.72
N GLU A 143 8.78 19.57 21.80
CA GLU A 143 9.51 19.38 23.06
C GLU A 143 10.64 20.40 23.20
N SER A 144 11.17 20.56 24.42
CA SER A 144 12.27 21.50 24.70
C SER A 144 13.52 21.26 23.86
N GLU A 145 13.70 20.04 23.36
CA GLU A 145 14.85 19.61 22.54
C GLU A 145 14.58 19.75 21.02
N GLY A 146 13.36 20.13 20.63
CA GLY A 146 12.93 20.32 19.24
C GLY A 146 11.64 19.59 18.89
N ASP A 147 11.21 19.76 17.64
CA ASP A 147 9.97 19.19 17.13
C ASP A 147 10.19 17.78 16.58
N TYR A 148 9.34 16.84 16.98
CA TYR A 148 9.31 15.48 16.46
C TYR A 148 7.97 15.19 15.79
N SER A 149 7.94 14.16 14.96
CA SER A 149 6.71 13.81 14.25
C SER A 149 6.57 12.32 13.98
N TYR A 150 5.32 11.92 13.78
CA TYR A 150 4.91 10.60 13.34
C TYR A 150 4.08 10.70 12.06
N TYR A 151 4.23 9.71 11.19
CA TYR A 151 3.43 9.58 10.00
C TYR A 151 3.13 8.10 9.74
N GLY A 152 1.89 7.69 9.87
CA GLY A 152 1.53 6.27 9.82
C GLY A 152 0.03 6.03 9.74
N GLN A 153 -0.36 4.77 9.84
CA GLN A 153 -1.75 4.34 9.79
C GLN A 153 -2.12 3.60 11.07
N TYR A 154 -3.34 3.85 11.55
CA TYR A 154 -3.93 3.06 12.62
C TYR A 154 -4.78 1.96 12.00
N GLY A 155 -4.40 0.72 12.26
CA GLY A 155 -5.18 -0.44 11.86
C GLY A 155 -6.25 -0.81 12.87
N SER A 156 -6.90 -1.95 12.61
CA SER A 156 -7.80 -2.60 13.55
C SER A 156 -7.03 -3.17 14.78
N ALA A 157 -7.73 -3.88 15.66
CA ALA A 157 -7.10 -4.54 16.80
C ALA A 157 -6.07 -5.59 16.33
N LEU A 158 -5.17 -6.03 17.23
CA LEU A 158 -4.21 -7.08 16.90
C LEU A 158 -4.94 -8.37 16.48
N PRO A 159 -4.70 -8.88 15.26
CA PRO A 159 -5.33 -10.13 14.82
C PRO A 159 -4.79 -11.33 15.61
N GLU A 160 -5.65 -12.32 15.78
CA GLU A 160 -5.32 -13.56 16.50
C GLU A 160 -4.96 -14.70 15.53
N ASP A 161 -5.55 -14.70 14.34
CA ASP A 161 -5.37 -15.77 13.37
C ASP A 161 -4.22 -15.49 12.38
N PRO A 162 -3.51 -16.53 11.91
CA PRO A 162 -2.37 -16.37 11.00
C PRO A 162 -2.71 -15.73 9.65
N GLU A 163 -3.94 -15.86 9.16
CA GLU A 163 -4.32 -15.32 7.86
C GLU A 163 -4.48 -13.81 7.92
N THR A 164 -5.18 -13.30 8.92
CA THR A 164 -5.32 -11.86 9.17
C THR A 164 -3.99 -11.22 9.52
N ILE A 165 -3.09 -11.92 10.24
CA ILE A 165 -1.71 -11.45 10.45
C ILE A 165 -1.00 -11.24 9.10
N ARG A 166 -1.09 -12.20 8.16
CA ARG A 166 -0.46 -12.06 6.83
C ARG A 166 -1.04 -10.89 6.04
N ILE A 167 -2.37 -10.71 6.07
CA ILE A 167 -3.03 -9.59 5.39
C ILE A 167 -2.52 -8.26 5.95
N LEU A 168 -2.49 -8.13 7.28
CA LEU A 168 -1.98 -6.94 7.97
C LEU A 168 -0.51 -6.66 7.61
N VAL A 169 0.34 -7.69 7.64
CA VAL A 169 1.76 -7.53 7.30
C VAL A 169 1.93 -7.10 5.84
N GLY A 170 1.14 -7.65 4.91
CA GLY A 170 1.13 -7.24 3.51
C GLY A 170 0.69 -5.79 3.32
N GLN A 171 -0.35 -5.35 4.03
CA GLN A 171 -0.84 -3.96 4.02
C GLN A 171 0.23 -2.99 4.56
N ALA A 172 0.81 -3.29 5.73
CA ALA A 172 1.86 -2.48 6.32
C ALA A 172 3.10 -2.41 5.42
N THR A 173 3.52 -3.53 4.85
CA THR A 173 4.62 -3.60 3.88
C THR A 173 4.33 -2.73 2.66
N GLY A 174 3.13 -2.81 2.10
CA GLY A 174 2.70 -2.00 0.96
C GLY A 174 2.70 -0.50 1.29
N PHE A 175 2.27 -0.11 2.48
CA PHE A 175 2.34 1.27 2.96
C PHE A 175 3.79 1.76 3.06
N PHE A 176 4.66 1.00 3.75
CA PHE A 176 6.09 1.35 3.87
C PHE A 176 6.75 1.46 2.50
N GLU A 177 6.52 0.50 1.62
CA GLU A 177 7.05 0.48 0.26
C GLU A 177 6.62 1.70 -0.55
N SER A 178 5.32 2.04 -0.52
CA SER A 178 4.76 3.17 -1.26
C SER A 178 5.35 4.50 -0.78
N VAL A 179 5.45 4.68 0.55
CA VAL A 179 6.08 5.86 1.13
C VAL A 179 7.57 5.89 0.75
N ILE A 180 8.31 4.81 0.95
CA ILE A 180 9.77 4.75 0.73
C ILE A 180 10.14 5.04 -0.73
N LYS A 181 9.43 4.42 -1.68
CA LYS A 181 9.70 4.55 -3.12
C LYS A 181 9.20 5.88 -3.72
N SER A 182 8.33 6.61 -3.02
CA SER A 182 7.97 7.98 -3.40
C SER A 182 9.20 8.87 -3.25
N ARG A 183 9.83 9.25 -4.38
CA ARG A 183 11.10 9.99 -4.42
C ARG A 183 10.93 11.44 -3.96
N GLN A 184 11.92 11.95 -3.22
CA GLN A 184 12.15 13.40 -3.10
C GLN A 184 12.73 13.93 -4.42
N PRO A 185 12.24 15.05 -4.96
CA PRO A 185 12.77 15.65 -6.19
C PRO A 185 14.25 16.07 -6.14
N ASP A 186 14.83 16.38 -4.97
CA ASP A 186 16.07 17.20 -4.93
C ASP A 186 17.22 16.68 -4.04
N ALA A 187 17.30 15.38 -3.71
CA ALA A 187 18.50 14.88 -3.03
C ALA A 187 19.62 14.61 -4.06
N PRO A 188 20.77 15.31 -4.02
CA PRO A 188 21.88 15.03 -4.93
C PRO A 188 22.39 13.60 -4.70
N PRO A 189 22.81 12.89 -5.76
CA PRO A 189 23.37 11.55 -5.64
C PRO A 189 24.60 11.58 -4.73
N ARG A 190 24.68 10.65 -3.77
CA ARG A 190 25.95 10.36 -3.10
C ARG A 190 26.85 9.69 -4.15
N GLU A 191 27.98 10.32 -4.45
CA GLU A 191 29.00 9.81 -5.36
C GLU A 191 29.57 8.49 -4.83
N HIS A 192 29.82 7.54 -5.75
CA HIS A 192 30.07 6.09 -5.59
C HIS A 192 28.78 5.25 -5.57
N ASP A 193 28.34 4.62 -6.67
CA ASP A 193 29.09 3.99 -7.75
C ASP A 193 28.44 4.19 -9.12
N ARG A 194 29.30 4.42 -10.11
CA ARG A 194 29.02 4.46 -11.54
C ARG A 194 28.73 3.03 -12.02
N GLU A 195 27.62 2.82 -12.75
CA GLU A 195 27.68 2.29 -14.12
C GLU A 195 26.33 2.42 -14.87
N GLN A 196 26.36 3.32 -15.87
CA GLN A 196 25.59 3.41 -17.13
C GLN A 196 24.08 3.71 -17.10
N ASP A 197 23.84 5.02 -17.23
CA ASP A 197 22.64 5.70 -17.72
C ASP A 197 22.08 5.15 -19.04
N TYR A 198 20.75 5.08 -19.10
CA TYR A 198 20.02 5.49 -20.30
C TYR A 198 19.05 6.60 -19.91
N VAL A 199 19.29 7.81 -20.42
CA VAL A 199 18.43 8.99 -20.26
C VAL A 199 17.05 8.72 -20.85
N ARG A 200 15.98 9.00 -20.09
CA ARG A 200 14.69 9.42 -20.68
C ARG A 200 14.03 10.48 -19.81
N VAL A 201 14.03 11.71 -20.32
CA VAL A 201 12.99 12.69 -20.03
C VAL A 201 11.63 12.02 -20.25
N VAL A 202 10.76 11.95 -19.23
CA VAL A 202 9.35 11.57 -19.46
C VAL A 202 8.41 12.47 -18.66
N ASN A 203 8.02 13.56 -19.34
CA ASN A 203 6.67 14.10 -19.51
C ASN A 203 5.61 13.81 -18.42
N ARG A 204 4.89 14.88 -17.99
CA ARG A 204 3.60 14.86 -17.26
C ARG A 204 2.56 13.86 -17.82
N HIS A 205 2.76 13.36 -19.04
CA HIS A 205 2.00 12.30 -19.70
C HIS A 205 2.18 10.90 -19.07
N ALA A 206 3.34 10.58 -18.49
CA ALA A 206 3.62 9.26 -17.89
C ALA A 206 2.90 9.04 -16.55
N VAL A 207 2.69 10.10 -15.78
CA VAL A 207 1.91 10.05 -14.52
C VAL A 207 0.42 9.84 -14.82
N ARG A 208 -0.13 10.50 -15.86
CA ARG A 208 -1.50 10.21 -16.35
C ARG A 208 -1.62 8.80 -16.93
N GLN A 209 -0.63 8.32 -17.68
CA GLN A 209 -0.61 6.93 -18.15
C GLN A 209 -0.54 5.92 -17.01
N HIS A 210 0.12 6.23 -15.90
CA HIS A 210 0.21 5.33 -14.75
C HIS A 210 -1.13 5.19 -14.03
N LEU A 211 -1.82 6.31 -13.76
CA LEU A 211 -3.16 6.31 -13.17
C LEU A 211 -4.21 5.66 -14.10
N ALA A 212 -4.10 5.89 -15.41
CA ALA A 212 -4.93 5.19 -16.41
C ALA A 212 -4.66 3.67 -16.42
N ARG A 213 -3.39 3.24 -16.31
CA ARG A 213 -3.02 1.81 -16.24
C ARG A 213 -3.52 1.10 -14.98
N GLU A 214 -3.57 1.81 -13.85
CA GLU A 214 -4.10 1.26 -12.59
C GLU A 214 -5.62 1.11 -12.64
N GLN A 215 -6.34 2.08 -13.22
CA GLN A 215 -7.77 1.96 -13.49
C GLN A 215 -8.07 0.87 -14.54
N ASP A 216 -7.29 0.79 -15.61
CA ASP A 216 -7.38 -0.29 -16.60
C ASP A 216 -7.17 -1.66 -15.96
N ARG A 217 -6.26 -1.79 -14.98
CA ARG A 217 -6.02 -3.07 -14.29
C ARG A 217 -7.25 -3.58 -13.54
N LEU A 218 -7.97 -2.68 -12.88
CA LEU A 218 -9.21 -3.00 -12.17
C LEU A 218 -10.34 -3.32 -13.17
N SER A 219 -10.45 -2.57 -14.26
CA SER A 219 -11.44 -2.81 -15.33
C SER A 219 -11.19 -4.14 -16.06
N VAL A 220 -9.92 -4.49 -16.30
CA VAL A 220 -9.47 -5.78 -16.85
C VAL A 220 -9.82 -6.91 -15.91
N GLU A 221 -9.46 -6.80 -14.63
CA GLU A 221 -9.75 -7.84 -13.64
C GLU A 221 -11.26 -8.08 -13.51
N HIS A 222 -12.06 -7.03 -13.54
CA HIS A 222 -13.52 -7.13 -13.52
C HIS A 222 -14.08 -7.80 -14.80
N CYS A 223 -13.58 -7.43 -15.98
CA CYS A 223 -13.96 -8.05 -17.26
C CYS A 223 -13.67 -9.57 -17.28
N LEU A 224 -12.46 -9.96 -16.86
CA LEU A 224 -12.05 -11.37 -16.85
C LEU A 224 -12.92 -12.20 -15.89
N ARG A 225 -13.25 -11.66 -14.71
CA ARG A 225 -14.14 -12.32 -13.75
C ARG A 225 -15.58 -12.41 -14.24
N ARG A 226 -16.11 -11.36 -14.89
CA ARG A 226 -17.45 -11.34 -15.49
C ARG A 226 -17.63 -12.50 -16.47
N ASP A 227 -16.64 -12.68 -17.36
CA ASP A 227 -16.70 -13.69 -18.42
C ASP A 227 -16.16 -15.07 -17.95
N GLN A 228 -15.93 -15.24 -16.64
CA GLN A 228 -15.40 -16.46 -16.02
C GLN A 228 -14.11 -16.97 -16.68
N PHE A 229 -13.25 -16.05 -17.13
CA PHE A 229 -12.00 -16.35 -17.83
C PHE A 229 -12.18 -17.19 -19.11
N ARG A 230 -13.38 -17.17 -19.71
CA ARG A 230 -13.67 -17.85 -20.98
C ARG A 230 -13.51 -16.89 -22.15
N CYS A 231 -12.80 -17.34 -23.19
CA CYS A 231 -12.64 -16.58 -24.42
C CYS A 231 -13.99 -16.32 -25.08
N GLN A 232 -14.34 -15.07 -25.33
CA GLN A 232 -15.61 -14.72 -25.96
C GLN A 232 -15.58 -14.87 -27.49
N VAL A 233 -14.46 -15.27 -28.10
CA VAL A 233 -14.35 -15.50 -29.56
C VAL A 233 -14.46 -16.97 -29.93
N CYS A 234 -13.65 -17.82 -29.30
CA CYS A 234 -13.60 -19.25 -29.59
C CYS A 234 -14.03 -20.13 -28.40
N GLU A 235 -14.57 -19.51 -27.34
CA GLU A 235 -15.17 -20.18 -26.17
C GLU A 235 -14.23 -21.05 -25.33
N MET A 236 -12.95 -21.10 -25.67
CA MET A 236 -11.95 -21.85 -24.91
C MET A 236 -11.71 -21.24 -23.53
N SER A 237 -11.51 -22.12 -22.54
CA SER A 237 -11.03 -21.80 -21.19
C SER A 237 -9.68 -22.45 -20.95
N PHE A 238 -8.71 -21.71 -20.42
CA PHE A 238 -7.40 -22.28 -20.09
C PHE A 238 -7.50 -23.31 -18.97
N ARG A 239 -8.43 -23.15 -18.03
CA ARG A 239 -8.66 -24.14 -16.97
C ARG A 239 -9.16 -25.47 -17.53
N GLU A 240 -10.02 -25.44 -18.55
CA GLU A 240 -10.56 -26.66 -19.17
C GLU A 240 -9.52 -27.39 -20.00
N VAL A 241 -8.66 -26.64 -20.71
CA VAL A 241 -7.62 -27.23 -21.58
C VAL A 241 -6.39 -27.66 -20.78
N TYR A 242 -5.98 -26.89 -19.77
CA TYR A 242 -4.71 -27.06 -19.06
C TYR A 242 -4.86 -27.41 -17.58
N GLY A 243 -6.08 -27.54 -17.05
CA GLY A 243 -6.32 -27.82 -15.64
C GLY A 243 -6.00 -26.63 -14.73
N GLU A 244 -5.60 -26.89 -13.48
CA GLU A 244 -5.44 -25.84 -12.47
C GLU A 244 -4.39 -24.77 -12.82
N ILE A 245 -3.37 -25.08 -13.62
CA ILE A 245 -2.40 -24.08 -14.08
C ILE A 245 -3.02 -23.01 -14.99
N GLY A 246 -4.17 -23.31 -15.61
CA GLY A 246 -4.94 -22.36 -16.41
C GLY A 246 -6.05 -21.66 -15.62
N SER A 247 -6.17 -21.92 -14.32
CA SER A 247 -7.21 -21.33 -13.47
C SER A 247 -6.97 -19.82 -13.31
N GLY A 248 -8.00 -19.02 -13.59
CA GLY A 248 -7.92 -17.56 -13.52
C GLY A 248 -7.09 -16.91 -14.64
N PHE A 249 -6.75 -17.65 -15.71
CA PHE A 249 -5.96 -17.13 -16.82
C PHE A 249 -6.80 -16.88 -18.07
N ALA A 250 -6.89 -15.62 -18.48
CA ALA A 250 -7.37 -15.15 -19.77
C ALA A 250 -6.87 -13.71 -20.00
N GLU A 251 -6.95 -13.22 -21.23
CA GLU A 251 -6.51 -11.88 -21.61
C GLU A 251 -7.73 -10.99 -21.89
N ALA A 252 -7.62 -9.68 -21.69
CA ALA A 252 -8.68 -8.73 -22.02
C ALA A 252 -8.25 -7.87 -23.22
N HIS A 253 -9.17 -7.65 -24.15
CA HIS A 253 -8.97 -6.83 -25.34
C HIS A 253 -10.00 -5.70 -25.38
N HIS A 254 -9.60 -4.50 -25.79
CA HIS A 254 -10.52 -3.37 -25.94
C HIS A 254 -11.33 -3.53 -27.22
N VAL A 255 -12.66 -3.40 -27.13
CA VAL A 255 -13.58 -3.54 -28.27
C VAL A 255 -13.59 -2.28 -29.15
N LEU A 256 -13.35 -1.11 -28.54
CA LEU A 256 -13.25 0.18 -29.23
C LEU A 256 -11.79 0.70 -29.18
N PRO A 257 -11.16 1.00 -30.33
CA PRO A 257 -9.83 1.60 -30.35
C PRO A 257 -9.84 2.97 -29.67
N LEU A 258 -8.96 3.15 -28.67
CA LEU A 258 -8.79 4.39 -27.88
C LEU A 258 -8.58 5.66 -28.73
N ALA A 259 -8.23 5.53 -30.01
CA ALA A 259 -8.03 6.63 -30.93
C ALA A 259 -9.34 7.34 -31.38
N GLN A 260 -10.51 6.73 -31.16
CA GLN A 260 -11.80 7.33 -31.50
C GLN A 260 -12.50 8.02 -30.32
N LEU A 261 -11.94 7.95 -29.12
CA LEU A 261 -12.53 8.54 -27.91
C LEU A 261 -11.81 9.86 -27.58
N ALA A 262 -12.50 10.98 -27.85
CA ALA A 262 -12.02 12.32 -27.52
C ALA A 262 -11.75 12.45 -26.01
N GLU A 263 -10.81 13.34 -25.68
CA GLU A 263 -10.20 13.55 -24.37
C GLU A 263 -11.16 13.33 -23.18
N SER A 264 -10.78 12.38 -22.31
CA SER A 264 -11.46 11.93 -21.08
C SER A 264 -12.62 10.94 -21.24
N VAL A 265 -12.28 9.66 -21.43
CA VAL A 265 -13.20 8.56 -21.11
C VAL A 265 -12.52 7.60 -20.15
N VAL A 266 -13.20 7.32 -19.05
CA VAL A 266 -12.84 6.31 -18.03
C VAL A 266 -13.12 4.94 -18.66
N SER A 267 -12.11 4.06 -18.75
CA SER A 267 -12.28 2.72 -19.30
C SER A 267 -13.23 1.89 -18.41
N SER A 268 -14.39 1.54 -18.95
CA SER A 268 -15.34 0.67 -18.28
C SER A 268 -14.99 -0.79 -18.57
N SER A 269 -15.29 -1.70 -17.65
CA SER A 269 -15.19 -3.15 -17.90
C SER A 269 -16.10 -3.61 -19.06
N GLN A 270 -17.05 -2.77 -19.48
CA GLN A 270 -17.92 -2.99 -20.64
C GLN A 270 -17.22 -2.74 -21.99
N ASP A 271 -16.13 -1.97 -22.01
CA ASP A 271 -15.34 -1.68 -23.21
C ASP A 271 -14.29 -2.76 -23.49
N LEU A 272 -14.23 -3.77 -22.62
CA LEU A 272 -13.30 -4.89 -22.65
C LEU A 272 -14.03 -6.21 -22.91
N VAL A 273 -13.37 -7.06 -23.68
CA VAL A 273 -13.81 -8.43 -23.97
C VAL A 273 -12.73 -9.42 -23.55
N THR A 274 -13.14 -10.50 -22.89
CA THR A 274 -12.22 -11.57 -22.52
C THR A 274 -11.89 -12.44 -23.75
N VAL A 275 -10.60 -12.66 -24.00
CA VAL A 275 -10.09 -13.43 -25.14
C VAL A 275 -8.94 -14.35 -24.69
N CYS A 276 -8.71 -15.44 -25.42
CA CYS A 276 -7.52 -16.26 -25.20
C CYS A 276 -6.30 -15.64 -25.89
N ALA A 277 -5.09 -16.03 -25.47
CA ALA A 277 -3.84 -15.54 -26.06
C ALA A 277 -3.76 -15.69 -27.59
N ASN A 278 -4.35 -16.76 -28.14
CA ASN A 278 -4.37 -16.99 -29.59
C ASN A 278 -5.32 -16.03 -30.31
N CYS A 279 -6.55 -15.89 -29.84
CA CYS A 279 -7.52 -14.96 -30.41
C CYS A 279 -7.07 -13.50 -30.23
N HIS A 280 -6.48 -13.17 -29.08
CA HIS A 280 -5.95 -11.84 -28.84
C HIS A 280 -4.87 -11.46 -29.86
N ARG A 281 -3.93 -12.38 -30.13
CA ARG A 281 -2.93 -12.19 -31.18
C ARG A 281 -3.55 -12.06 -32.58
N MET A 282 -4.64 -12.77 -32.88
CA MET A 282 -5.30 -12.66 -34.18
C MET A 282 -6.07 -11.34 -34.34
N LEU A 283 -6.70 -10.83 -33.28
CA LEU A 283 -7.34 -9.51 -33.29
C LEU A 283 -6.33 -8.40 -33.56
N HIS A 284 -5.17 -8.42 -32.90
CA HIS A 284 -4.07 -7.47 -33.20
C HIS A 284 -3.55 -7.57 -34.64
N ARG A 285 -3.66 -8.73 -35.29
CA ARG A 285 -3.30 -8.88 -36.70
C ARG A 285 -4.38 -8.39 -37.67
N LEU A 286 -5.65 -8.39 -37.27
CA LEU A 286 -6.77 -7.93 -38.09
C LEU A 286 -6.93 -6.39 -38.09
N GLY A 287 -6.33 -5.71 -37.12
CA GLY A 287 -6.41 -4.27 -36.94
C GLY A 287 -6.92 -3.89 -35.54
N GLY A 288 -7.64 -4.80 -34.88
CA GLY A 288 -8.17 -4.61 -33.54
C GLY A 288 -9.37 -3.66 -33.52
N GLU A 289 -10.10 -3.60 -34.64
CA GLU A 289 -11.28 -2.74 -34.80
C GLU A 289 -12.54 -3.45 -34.30
N GLU A 290 -13.59 -2.69 -34.01
CA GLU A 290 -14.85 -3.19 -33.43
C GLU A 290 -15.45 -4.37 -34.25
N GLY A 291 -15.30 -4.34 -35.57
CA GLY A 291 -15.76 -5.39 -36.49
C GLY A 291 -14.93 -6.68 -36.49
N ASP A 292 -13.71 -6.66 -35.95
CA ASP A 292 -12.76 -7.78 -36.03
C ASP A 292 -13.11 -8.92 -35.09
N ILE A 293 -13.73 -8.63 -33.94
CA ILE A 293 -14.22 -9.66 -33.02
C ILE A 293 -15.31 -10.49 -33.68
N ALA A 294 -16.30 -9.82 -34.30
CA ALA A 294 -17.38 -10.49 -35.03
C ALA A 294 -16.86 -11.23 -36.27
N ARG A 295 -15.84 -10.69 -36.93
CA ARG A 295 -15.16 -11.35 -38.05
C ARG A 295 -14.43 -12.62 -37.61
N LEU A 296 -13.67 -12.57 -36.52
CA LEU A 296 -12.91 -13.70 -36.00
C LEU A 296 -13.84 -14.78 -35.43
N ARG A 297 -14.93 -14.40 -34.75
CA ARG A 297 -16.01 -15.33 -34.34
C ARG A 297 -16.57 -16.12 -35.52
N ARG A 298 -16.87 -15.44 -36.64
CA ARG A 298 -17.35 -16.07 -37.89
C ARG A 298 -16.33 -17.00 -38.56
N MET A 299 -15.06 -17.01 -38.14
CA MET A 299 -14.06 -17.94 -38.66
C MET A 299 -14.00 -19.24 -37.84
N PHE A 300 -14.29 -19.17 -36.53
CA PHE A 300 -14.36 -20.34 -35.65
C PHE A 300 -15.71 -21.05 -35.72
N HIS A 301 -16.80 -20.29 -35.90
CA HIS A 301 -18.17 -20.80 -35.96
C HIS A 301 -18.68 -20.90 -37.41
N ARG A 302 -17.81 -21.28 -38.35
CA ARG A 302 -18.24 -21.58 -39.73
C ARG A 302 -18.96 -22.93 -39.74
N GLU A 303 -20.25 -22.93 -40.05
CA GLU A 303 -20.92 -24.08 -40.69
C GLU A 303 -20.47 -24.19 -42.15
#